data_AF-A0A2E9IKY0-F1
#
_entry.id   AF-A0A2E9IKY0-F1
#
_cell.length_a   1.000
_cell.length_b   1.000
_cell.length_c   1.000
_cell.angle_alpha   90.00
_cell.angle_beta   90.00
_cell.angle_gamma   90.00
#
_symmetry.space_group_name_H-M   'P 1'
#
loop_
_entity.id
_entity.type
_entity.pdbx_description
1 polymer ?
#
loop_
_entity_poly.entity_id
_entity_poly.type
_entity_poly.pdbx_seq_one_letter_code
_entity_poly.pdbx_strand_id
1 'polypeptide(L)'
;MRKNHVVWLCLLVLTVSSFPSATSDHSPTHSRWSIDVGTSEAIIEQMEFSSEGNLEIPVWIDNRNQISITLTLEYTIPFNADFEGPATLTLDGSSDDSITILLRGVDVENLTAMDEEVFEIVGTVTSRQGLPISVPGDSDSSSIQTIIPLNEVNDTEIIEPVAKEVPSLSAVASIMVVAVAASRKHE
;
A
#
# COMPACT_ATOMS: atom_id res chain seq x y z
N MET A 1 -15.42 56.01 -34.54
CA MET A 1 -15.88 54.71 -35.12
C MET A 1 -14.71 54.15 -35.90
N ARG A 2 -14.10 52.98 -35.67
CA ARG A 2 -14.37 51.79 -34.87
C ARG A 2 -13.03 51.24 -34.36
N LYS A 3 -13.07 50.61 -33.19
CA LYS A 3 -11.93 50.08 -32.41
C LYS A 3 -11.72 48.62 -32.84
N ASN A 4 -10.56 48.29 -33.41
CA ASN A 4 -10.26 46.91 -33.82
C ASN A 4 -9.69 46.17 -32.61
N HIS A 5 -10.53 45.34 -32.00
CA HIS A 5 -10.15 44.45 -30.90
C HIS A 5 -9.44 43.22 -31.48
N VAL A 6 -8.14 43.13 -31.23
CA VAL A 6 -7.38 41.89 -31.40
C VAL A 6 -7.83 40.94 -30.29
N VAL A 7 -8.70 40.00 -30.64
CA VAL A 7 -9.12 38.90 -29.75
C VAL A 7 -8.01 37.86 -29.80
N TRP A 8 -7.16 37.85 -28.77
CA TRP A 8 -6.15 36.82 -28.54
C TRP A 8 -6.86 35.59 -27.96
N LEU A 9 -7.04 34.55 -28.76
CA LEU A 9 -7.63 33.28 -28.36
C LEU A 9 -6.56 32.49 -27.59
N CYS A 10 -6.58 32.54 -26.26
CA CYS A 10 -5.76 31.65 -25.43
C CYS A 10 -6.29 30.21 -25.57
N LEU A 11 -5.58 29.40 -26.36
CA LEU A 11 -5.75 27.95 -26.44
C LEU A 11 -5.27 27.34 -25.12
N LEU A 12 -6.19 27.04 -24.21
CA LEU A 12 -5.91 26.29 -22.98
C LEU A 12 -5.75 24.80 -23.36
N VAL A 13 -4.51 24.35 -23.48
CA VAL A 13 -4.18 22.92 -23.61
C VAL A 13 -4.32 22.29 -22.23
N LEU A 14 -5.46 21.64 -21.99
CA LEU A 14 -5.64 20.71 -20.86
C LEU A 14 -4.82 19.46 -21.18
N THR A 15 -3.58 19.41 -20.70
CA THR A 15 -2.81 18.16 -20.64
C THR A 15 -3.44 17.30 -19.56
N VAL A 16 -4.32 16.38 -19.96
CA VAL A 16 -4.74 15.26 -19.12
C VAL A 16 -3.47 14.44 -18.89
N SER A 17 -2.86 14.59 -17.72
CA SER A 17 -1.83 13.67 -17.25
C SER A 17 -2.52 12.33 -17.01
N SER A 18 -2.49 11.47 -18.01
CA SER A 18 -2.79 10.05 -17.84
C SER A 18 -1.77 9.51 -16.83
N PHE A 19 -2.21 9.25 -15.61
CA PHE A 19 -1.45 8.39 -14.71
C PHE A 19 -1.32 7.03 -15.41
N PRO A 20 -0.11 6.47 -15.55
CA PRO A 20 0.00 5.07 -15.91
C PRO A 20 -0.59 4.27 -14.76
N SER A 21 -1.80 3.71 -14.94
CA SER A 21 -2.17 2.53 -14.15
C SER A 21 -1.15 1.47 -14.50
N ALA A 22 -0.40 1.00 -13.51
CA ALA A 22 0.47 -0.16 -13.65
C ALA A 22 -0.44 -1.37 -13.91
N THR A 23 -0.76 -1.61 -15.18
CA THR A 23 -1.26 -2.92 -15.58
C THR A 23 -0.06 -3.85 -15.48
N SER A 24 -0.11 -4.84 -14.58
CA SER A 24 0.81 -5.97 -14.61
C SER A 24 0.72 -6.62 -15.99
N ASP A 25 1.60 -6.21 -16.91
CA ASP A 25 1.62 -6.71 -18.28
C ASP A 25 2.31 -8.07 -18.26
N HIS A 26 1.52 -9.11 -18.00
CA HIS A 26 1.98 -10.49 -18.04
C HIS A 26 2.56 -10.77 -19.44
N SER A 27 3.86 -11.05 -19.51
CA SER A 27 4.60 -11.35 -20.74
C SER A 27 3.87 -12.40 -21.62
N PRO A 28 3.75 -12.19 -22.95
CA PRO A 28 3.05 -13.12 -23.84
C PRO A 28 3.75 -14.47 -24.06
N THR A 29 4.80 -14.79 -23.30
CA THR A 29 5.56 -16.05 -23.39
C THR A 29 5.11 -17.13 -22.40
N HIS A 30 4.16 -16.83 -21.51
CA HIS A 30 4.01 -17.57 -20.25
C HIS A 30 3.80 -19.07 -20.39
N SER A 31 4.68 -19.81 -19.70
CA SER A 31 4.37 -21.18 -19.35
C SER A 31 3.15 -21.20 -18.40
N ARG A 32 2.48 -22.34 -18.25
CA ARG A 32 1.11 -22.38 -17.69
C ARG A 32 1.07 -22.21 -16.17
N TRP A 33 1.81 -21.27 -15.59
CA TRP A 33 1.77 -20.93 -14.18
C TRP A 33 1.73 -19.40 -14.01
N SER A 34 1.31 -18.91 -12.85
CA SER A 34 1.34 -17.48 -12.51
C SER A 34 1.59 -17.27 -11.02
N ILE A 35 2.03 -16.07 -10.67
CA ILE A 35 2.16 -15.58 -9.28
C ILE A 35 1.49 -14.22 -9.15
N ASP A 36 0.63 -14.08 -8.15
CA ASP A 36 -0.14 -12.86 -7.92
C ASP A 36 -0.16 -12.50 -6.43
N VAL A 37 0.01 -11.22 -6.10
CA VAL A 37 -0.23 -10.73 -4.74
C VAL A 37 -1.74 -10.62 -4.52
N GLY A 38 -2.26 -11.38 -3.57
CA GLY A 38 -3.67 -11.50 -3.30
C GLY A 38 -4.10 -12.94 -3.05
N THR A 39 -5.31 -13.25 -3.50
CA THR A 39 -5.98 -14.54 -3.35
C THR A 39 -6.46 -15.03 -4.71
N SER A 40 -6.93 -16.28 -4.79
CA SER A 40 -7.55 -16.82 -6.00
C SER A 40 -8.77 -16.03 -6.51
N GLU A 41 -9.38 -15.20 -5.66
CA GLU A 41 -10.60 -14.46 -5.97
C GLU A 41 -10.37 -12.96 -6.18
N ALA A 42 -9.28 -12.43 -5.63
CA ALA A 42 -9.01 -11.00 -5.61
C ALA A 42 -7.51 -10.73 -5.68
N ILE A 43 -7.12 -9.94 -6.67
CA ILE A 43 -5.80 -9.32 -6.76
C ILE A 43 -5.82 -8.08 -5.86
N ILE A 44 -4.76 -7.90 -5.10
CA ILE A 44 -4.55 -6.74 -4.25
C ILE A 44 -3.58 -5.82 -4.97
N GLU A 45 -3.89 -4.53 -5.05
CA GLU A 45 -3.00 -3.53 -5.68
C GLU A 45 -2.25 -2.69 -4.65
N GLN A 46 -2.80 -2.60 -3.43
CA GLN A 46 -2.30 -1.72 -2.38
C GLN A 46 -2.62 -2.27 -1.00
N MET A 47 -1.67 -2.11 -0.07
CA MET A 47 -1.83 -2.44 1.34
C MET A 47 -1.18 -1.39 2.25
N GLU A 48 -1.63 -1.32 3.50
CA GLU A 48 -1.17 -0.34 4.48
C GLU A 48 -0.55 -1.06 5.68
N PHE A 49 0.60 -0.58 6.15
CA PHE A 49 1.22 -1.07 7.38
C PHE A 49 0.32 -0.77 8.58
N SER A 50 0.36 -1.65 9.59
CA SER A 50 -0.27 -1.34 10.89
C SER A 50 0.46 -0.19 11.58
N SER A 51 -0.18 0.44 12.58
CA SER A 51 0.46 1.44 13.45
C SER A 51 1.72 0.94 14.14
N GLU A 52 1.84 -0.37 14.32
CA GLU A 52 3.00 -1.05 14.92
C GLU A 52 4.07 -1.45 13.88
N GLY A 53 3.89 -1.07 12.61
CA GLY A 53 4.88 -1.33 11.56
C GLY A 53 4.91 -2.77 11.05
N ASN A 54 3.76 -3.46 11.06
CA ASN A 54 3.64 -4.82 10.53
C ASN A 54 2.71 -4.87 9.31
N LEU A 55 2.98 -5.79 8.39
CA LEU A 55 2.15 -6.04 7.22
C LEU A 55 2.17 -7.53 6.83
N GLU A 56 0.99 -8.11 6.57
CA GLU A 56 0.85 -9.49 6.11
C GLU A 56 0.36 -9.51 4.66
N ILE A 57 1.21 -9.93 3.73
CA ILE A 57 0.94 -9.88 2.29
C ILE A 57 0.57 -11.28 1.80
N PRO A 58 -0.68 -11.53 1.38
CA PRO A 58 -1.06 -12.81 0.79
C PRO A 58 -0.54 -12.91 -0.65
N VAL A 59 -0.06 -14.09 -1.03
CA VAL A 59 0.40 -14.40 -2.38
C VAL A 59 -0.24 -15.70 -2.83
N TRP A 60 -0.83 -15.68 -4.02
CA TRP A 60 -1.42 -16.83 -4.68
C TRP A 60 -0.56 -17.25 -5.87
N ILE A 61 -0.31 -18.55 -5.99
CA ILE A 61 0.51 -19.11 -7.06
C ILE A 61 -0.26 -20.27 -7.70
N ASP A 62 -0.50 -20.18 -9.00
CA ASP A 62 -1.28 -21.16 -9.75
C ASP A 62 -0.37 -21.91 -10.72
N ASN A 63 -0.27 -23.24 -10.60
CA ASN A 63 0.43 -24.09 -11.54
C ASN A 63 -0.54 -24.90 -12.40
N ARG A 64 -0.97 -24.32 -13.53
CA ARG A 64 -1.79 -25.01 -14.56
C ARG A 64 -0.97 -25.90 -15.50
N ASN A 65 0.31 -26.15 -15.23
CA ASN A 65 1.06 -27.20 -15.92
C ASN A 65 0.56 -28.58 -15.44
N GLN A 66 0.71 -29.63 -16.25
CA GLN A 66 0.37 -31.00 -15.83
C GLN A 66 1.43 -31.64 -14.92
N ILE A 67 2.51 -30.91 -14.64
CA ILE A 67 3.70 -31.40 -13.95
C ILE A 67 4.06 -30.44 -12.81
N SER A 68 4.69 -30.99 -11.77
CA SER A 68 5.19 -30.16 -10.69
C SER A 68 6.31 -29.24 -11.14
N ILE A 69 6.35 -28.05 -10.54
CA ILE A 69 7.38 -27.04 -10.73
C ILE A 69 7.97 -26.65 -9.39
N THR A 70 9.25 -26.28 -9.37
CA THR A 70 9.87 -25.61 -8.22
C THR A 70 10.25 -24.20 -8.62
N LEU A 71 9.84 -23.25 -7.79
CA LEU A 71 10.08 -21.82 -7.93
C LEU A 71 11.15 -21.40 -6.91
N THR A 72 12.11 -20.60 -7.34
CA THR A 72 12.87 -19.71 -6.45
C THR A 72 12.12 -18.39 -6.38
N LEU A 73 11.96 -17.86 -5.17
CA LEU A 73 11.25 -16.61 -4.91
C LEU A 73 12.24 -15.54 -4.47
N GLU A 74 12.18 -14.39 -5.13
CA GLU A 74 12.95 -13.19 -4.81
C GLU A 74 11.99 -12.04 -4.48
N TYR A 75 12.40 -11.18 -3.55
CA TYR A 75 11.54 -10.14 -2.98
C TYR A 75 12.22 -8.78 -3.01
N THR A 76 11.46 -7.75 -3.39
CA THR A 76 11.80 -6.34 -3.13
C THR A 76 11.02 -5.90 -1.90
N ILE A 77 11.75 -5.53 -0.84
CA ILE A 77 11.15 -5.25 0.47
C ILE A 77 11.05 -3.73 0.70
N PRO A 78 9.85 -3.18 0.95
CA PRO A 78 9.65 -1.77 1.20
C PRO A 78 10.10 -1.35 2.60
N PHE A 79 10.47 -0.08 2.75
CA PHE A 79 10.84 0.61 3.99
C PHE A 79 11.95 -0.08 4.79
N ASN A 80 12.77 -0.90 4.13
CA ASN A 80 13.77 -1.77 4.74
C ASN A 80 13.19 -2.64 5.89
N ALA A 81 11.95 -3.08 5.76
CA ALA A 81 11.32 -3.98 6.72
C ALA A 81 12.11 -5.30 6.86
N ASP A 82 12.06 -5.90 8.04
CA ASP A 82 12.40 -7.31 8.20
C ASP A 82 11.32 -8.15 7.53
N PHE A 83 11.70 -9.24 6.84
CA PHE A 83 10.73 -10.09 6.14
C PHE A 83 10.85 -11.58 6.51
N GLU A 84 9.72 -12.26 6.52
CA GLU A 84 9.62 -13.72 6.64
C GLU A 84 8.81 -14.26 5.45
N GLY A 85 9.42 -15.15 4.66
CA GLY A 85 8.81 -15.78 3.50
C GLY A 85 9.65 -16.95 2.97
N PRO A 86 9.06 -17.87 2.21
CA PRO A 86 9.78 -19.01 1.64
C PRO A 86 10.71 -18.56 0.49
N ALA A 87 11.99 -18.96 0.53
CA ALA A 87 12.90 -18.70 -0.61
C ALA A 87 12.65 -19.65 -1.80
N THR A 88 11.95 -20.75 -1.57
CA THR A 88 11.69 -21.78 -2.59
C THR A 88 10.33 -22.43 -2.31
N LEU A 89 9.57 -22.69 -3.37
CA LEU A 89 8.27 -23.34 -3.30
C LEU A 89 8.14 -24.39 -4.39
N THR A 90 7.61 -25.57 -4.06
CA THR A 90 7.27 -26.60 -5.03
C THR A 90 5.76 -26.74 -5.10
N LEU A 91 5.21 -26.60 -6.30
CA LEU A 91 3.79 -26.84 -6.58
C LEU A 91 3.64 -28.11 -7.40
N ASP A 92 2.62 -28.89 -7.08
CA ASP A 92 2.21 -30.03 -7.89
C ASP A 92 1.61 -29.56 -9.23
N GLY A 93 1.45 -30.51 -10.16
CA GLY A 93 0.82 -30.19 -11.44
C GLY A 93 -0.68 -29.97 -11.28
N SER A 94 -1.21 -28.94 -11.92
CA SER A 94 -2.63 -28.58 -11.93
C SER A 94 -3.17 -28.29 -10.52
N SER A 95 -2.33 -27.64 -9.72
CA SER A 95 -2.65 -27.19 -8.37
C SER A 95 -2.20 -25.74 -8.19
N ASP A 96 -2.79 -25.09 -7.20
CA ASP A 96 -2.39 -23.78 -6.70
C ASP A 96 -1.97 -23.87 -5.22
N ASP A 97 -1.28 -22.85 -4.75
CA ASP A 97 -0.91 -22.67 -3.34
C ASP A 97 -1.03 -21.20 -2.93
N SER A 98 -1.19 -20.96 -1.63
CA SER A 98 -1.26 -19.63 -1.04
C SER A 98 -0.25 -19.51 0.10
N ILE A 99 0.62 -18.52 0.01
CA ILE A 99 1.61 -18.20 1.05
C ILE A 99 1.34 -16.80 1.61
N THR A 100 1.84 -16.54 2.82
CA THR A 100 1.80 -15.22 3.45
C THR A 100 3.23 -14.74 3.69
N ILE A 101 3.53 -13.54 3.22
CA ILE A 101 4.79 -12.85 3.49
C ILE A 101 4.56 -11.87 4.63
N LEU A 102 5.42 -11.92 5.65
CA LEU A 102 5.30 -11.05 6.82
C LEU A 102 6.39 -10.00 6.75
N LEU A 103 6.01 -8.72 6.75
CA LEU A 103 6.91 -7.59 6.89
C LEU A 103 6.77 -6.99 8.30
N ARG A 104 7.88 -6.67 8.96
CA ARG A 104 7.91 -6.19 10.35
C ARG A 104 9.03 -5.17 10.57
N GLY A 105 8.95 -4.48 11.71
CA GLY A 105 10.05 -3.64 12.20
C GLY A 105 10.13 -2.27 11.52
N VAL A 106 9.11 -1.87 10.78
CA VAL A 106 9.02 -0.53 10.18
C VAL A 106 8.69 0.49 11.26
N ASP A 107 9.53 1.51 11.42
CA ASP A 107 9.31 2.59 12.38
C ASP A 107 8.37 3.65 11.79
N VAL A 108 7.07 3.34 11.83
CA VAL A 108 5.98 4.15 11.26
C VAL A 108 5.97 5.59 11.80
N GLU A 109 6.33 5.80 13.06
CA GLU A 109 6.31 7.13 13.69
C GLU A 109 7.41 8.06 13.14
N ASN A 110 8.52 7.49 12.67
CA ASN A 110 9.64 8.23 12.10
C ASN A 110 9.58 8.36 10.57
N LEU A 111 8.58 7.77 9.92
CA LEU A 111 8.32 7.90 8.49
C LEU A 111 7.24 8.96 8.22
N THR A 112 7.17 9.42 6.96
CA THR A 112 6.12 10.36 6.55
C THR A 112 4.82 9.58 6.37
N ALA A 113 3.73 10.07 6.97
CA ALA A 113 2.42 9.47 6.77
C ALA A 113 2.04 9.48 5.28
N MET A 114 1.38 8.40 4.83
CA MET A 114 1.04 8.16 3.42
C MET A 114 2.23 8.02 2.48
N ASP A 115 3.46 7.83 2.99
CA ASP A 115 4.58 7.48 2.13
C ASP A 115 4.37 6.10 1.51
N GLU A 116 4.82 5.93 0.27
CA GLU A 116 4.53 4.75 -0.55
C GLU A 116 5.82 4.10 -1.06
N GLU A 117 5.96 2.81 -0.84
CA GLU A 117 7.02 2.00 -1.45
C GLU A 117 6.45 0.70 -2.02
N VAL A 118 7.16 0.11 -2.99
CA VAL A 118 6.70 -1.09 -3.70
C VAL A 118 7.18 -2.34 -3.00
N PHE A 119 6.25 -3.26 -2.74
CA PHE A 119 6.58 -4.67 -2.53
C PHE A 119 6.47 -5.40 -3.87
N GLU A 120 7.48 -6.19 -4.21
CA GLU A 120 7.49 -7.03 -5.42
C GLU A 120 7.94 -8.44 -5.06
N ILE A 121 7.30 -9.42 -5.68
CA ILE A 121 7.69 -10.82 -5.64
C ILE A 121 7.94 -11.33 -7.05
N VAL A 122 9.07 -12.00 -7.24
CA VAL A 122 9.46 -12.62 -8.50
C VAL A 122 9.63 -14.11 -8.28
N GLY A 123 8.89 -14.92 -9.04
CA GLY A 123 9.07 -16.37 -9.09
C GLY A 123 9.88 -16.75 -10.31
N THR A 124 10.87 -17.64 -10.15
CA THR A 124 11.62 -18.24 -11.27
C THR A 124 11.58 -19.75 -11.17
N VAL A 125 11.13 -20.42 -12.23
CA VAL A 125 11.14 -21.90 -12.31
C VAL A 125 12.58 -22.39 -12.34
N THR A 126 12.95 -23.26 -11.41
CA THR A 126 14.29 -23.87 -11.33
C THR A 126 14.27 -25.39 -11.56
N SER A 127 13.11 -26.03 -11.40
CA SER A 127 12.93 -27.45 -11.64
C SER A 127 11.54 -27.79 -12.18
N ARG A 128 11.46 -28.88 -12.96
CA ARG A 128 10.21 -29.52 -13.40
C ARG A 128 10.27 -31.01 -13.10
N GLN A 129 9.26 -31.56 -12.41
CA GLN A 129 9.24 -32.96 -11.94
C GLN A 129 10.45 -33.35 -11.09
N GLY A 130 11.01 -32.41 -10.31
CA GLY A 130 12.20 -32.63 -9.49
C GLY A 130 13.51 -32.69 -10.27
N LEU A 131 13.49 -32.50 -11.60
CA LEU A 131 14.69 -32.36 -12.42
C LEU A 131 15.03 -30.88 -12.60
N PRO A 132 16.27 -30.44 -12.33
CA PRO A 132 16.69 -29.07 -12.61
C PRO A 132 16.54 -28.73 -14.09
N ILE A 133 16.18 -27.48 -14.39
CA ILE A 133 16.16 -26.98 -15.78
C ILE A 133 17.42 -26.19 -16.12
N SER A 134 17.74 -26.10 -17.41
CA SER A 134 18.78 -25.20 -17.89
C SER A 134 18.31 -23.74 -17.74
N VAL A 135 19.10 -22.93 -17.03
CA VAL A 135 18.82 -21.51 -16.81
C VAL A 135 19.08 -20.66 -18.07
N PRO A 136 18.34 -19.54 -18.26
CA PRO A 136 17.31 -19.01 -17.38
C PRO A 136 15.98 -19.77 -17.50
N GLY A 137 15.34 -19.99 -16.35
CA GLY A 137 14.00 -20.55 -16.27
C GLY A 137 12.93 -19.55 -16.66
N ASP A 138 11.68 -20.03 -16.75
CA ASP A 138 10.54 -19.15 -16.91
C ASP A 138 10.28 -18.37 -15.61
N SER A 139 9.94 -17.09 -15.72
CA SER A 139 9.76 -16.20 -14.57
C SER A 139 8.49 -15.37 -14.72
N ASP A 140 7.84 -15.12 -13.58
CA ASP A 140 6.65 -14.27 -13.48
C ASP A 140 6.74 -13.46 -12.18
N SER A 141 6.06 -12.32 -12.14
CA SER A 141 6.22 -11.35 -11.06
C SER A 141 4.93 -10.60 -10.77
N SER A 142 4.74 -10.22 -9.51
CA SER A 142 3.61 -9.39 -9.07
C SER A 142 4.07 -8.37 -8.03
N SER A 143 3.42 -7.21 -8.00
CA SER A 143 3.81 -6.11 -7.13
C SER A 143 2.60 -5.32 -6.64
N ILE A 144 2.74 -4.71 -5.46
CA ILE A 144 1.72 -3.84 -4.84
C ILE A 144 2.36 -2.59 -4.27
N GLN A 145 1.56 -1.52 -4.13
CA GLN A 145 1.94 -0.39 -3.29
C GLN A 145 1.77 -0.75 -1.81
N THR A 146 2.74 -0.40 -0.99
CA THR A 146 2.67 -0.46 0.48
C THR A 146 2.76 0.94 1.06
N ILE A 147 1.91 1.24 2.05
CA ILE A 147 1.71 2.60 2.54
C ILE A 147 1.90 2.70 4.05
N ILE A 148 2.54 3.79 4.49
CA ILE A 148 2.62 4.16 5.90
C ILE A 148 1.29 4.79 6.35
N PRO A 149 0.67 4.31 7.44
CA PRO A 149 -0.64 4.78 7.86
C PRO A 149 -0.63 6.23 8.32
N LEU A 150 -1.81 6.87 8.26
CA LEU A 150 -2.00 8.17 8.90
C LEU A 150 -2.22 7.98 10.40
N ASN A 151 -1.26 8.42 11.21
CA ASN A 151 -1.44 8.42 12.66
C ASN A 151 -2.54 9.42 13.08
N GLU A 152 -3.60 8.96 13.74
CA GLU A 152 -4.56 9.85 14.38
C GLU A 152 -3.89 10.58 15.55
N VAL A 153 -3.64 11.88 15.39
CA VAL A 153 -3.16 12.74 16.49
C VAL A 153 -4.29 12.87 17.50
N ASN A 154 -4.17 12.20 18.64
CA ASN A 154 -5.10 12.34 19.74
C ASN A 154 -4.76 13.61 20.56
N ASP A 155 -5.15 14.78 20.05
CA ASP A 155 -5.01 16.06 20.75
C ASP A 155 -6.00 16.17 21.93
N THR A 156 -5.69 15.55 23.06
CA THR A 156 -6.30 15.93 24.35
C THR A 156 -5.36 16.86 25.11
N GLU A 157 -5.28 18.12 24.68
CA GLU A 157 -4.73 19.20 25.48
C GLU A 157 -5.74 19.56 26.59
N ILE A 158 -5.64 18.91 27.75
CA ILE A 158 -6.37 19.35 28.94
C ILE A 158 -5.60 20.54 29.53
N ILE A 159 -5.99 21.76 29.16
CA ILE A 159 -5.55 22.97 29.85
C ILE A 159 -6.17 23.01 31.26
N GLU A 160 -5.40 22.68 32.28
CA GLU A 160 -5.81 22.89 33.67
C GLU A 160 -5.88 24.40 33.98
N PRO A 161 -7.00 24.93 34.50
CA PRO A 161 -7.06 26.34 34.86
C PRO A 161 -6.22 26.62 36.10
N VAL A 162 -5.23 27.51 35.97
CA VAL A 162 -4.47 28.05 37.11
C VAL A 162 -5.43 28.82 38.03
N ALA A 163 -5.79 28.20 39.16
CA ALA A 163 -6.53 28.86 40.23
C ALA A 163 -5.56 29.68 41.10
N LYS A 164 -5.61 31.01 40.98
CA LYS A 164 -4.96 31.91 41.93
C LYS A 164 -5.94 32.18 43.08
N GLU A 165 -5.66 31.64 44.26
CA GLU A 165 -6.44 31.87 45.48
C GLU A 165 -6.51 33.36 45.84
N VAL A 166 -7.73 33.87 46.06
CA VAL A 166 -8.00 35.14 46.74
C VAL A 166 -9.07 34.85 47.80
N PRO A 167 -8.84 35.14 49.10
CA PRO A 167 -9.82 34.80 50.11
C PRO A 167 -10.90 35.87 50.27
N SER A 168 -12.11 35.33 50.34
CA SER A 168 -13.27 35.75 51.14
C SER A 168 -14.31 36.73 50.58
N LEU A 169 -15.40 36.07 50.17
CA LEU A 169 -16.81 36.34 50.44
C LEU A 169 -17.51 37.51 49.73
N SER A 170 -18.27 37.12 48.69
CA SER A 170 -19.74 37.22 48.61
C SER A 170 -20.23 37.82 47.29
N ALA A 171 -20.59 36.97 46.33
CA ALA A 171 -21.96 36.80 45.82
C ALA A 171 -22.00 36.30 44.36
N VAL A 172 -22.42 35.05 44.22
CA VAL A 172 -23.33 34.48 43.20
C VAL A 172 -23.06 34.78 41.71
N ALA A 173 -22.49 33.79 41.00
CA ALA A 173 -22.79 33.54 39.59
C ALA A 173 -22.43 32.08 39.23
N SER A 174 -23.41 31.18 39.20
CA SER A 174 -23.21 29.84 38.59
C SER A 174 -23.42 29.96 37.09
N ILE A 175 -22.31 29.75 36.38
CA ILE A 175 -22.12 29.89 34.94
C ILE A 175 -22.95 28.86 34.18
N MET A 176 -23.72 29.36 33.22
CA MET A 176 -24.30 28.63 32.10
C MET A 176 -23.51 29.05 30.86
N VAL A 177 -22.78 28.16 30.19
CA VAL A 177 -22.62 28.27 28.74
C VAL A 177 -22.66 26.88 28.12
N VAL A 178 -23.66 26.77 27.25
CA VAL A 178 -24.06 25.66 26.40
C VAL A 178 -23.16 25.58 25.18
N ALA A 179 -23.09 24.36 24.65
CA ALA A 179 -22.49 23.87 23.42
C ALA A 179 -22.74 24.68 22.13
N VAL A 180 -22.11 24.18 21.04
CA VAL A 180 -22.69 23.97 19.69
C VAL A 180 -21.85 24.55 18.55
N ALA A 181 -21.18 23.62 17.86
CA ALA A 181 -21.18 23.35 16.42
C ALA A 181 -20.83 24.43 15.37
N ALA A 182 -19.94 23.97 14.48
CA ALA A 182 -20.09 23.96 13.01
C ALA A 182 -19.91 25.27 12.21
N SER A 183 -18.93 25.16 11.30
CA SER A 183 -19.12 25.25 9.84
C SER A 183 -19.11 26.63 9.14
N ARG A 184 -18.18 26.68 8.17
CA ARG A 184 -18.17 27.41 6.88
C ARG A 184 -17.64 28.85 6.82
N LYS A 185 -16.56 28.96 6.04
CA LYS A 185 -16.25 30.04 5.08
C LYS A 185 -17.50 30.75 4.53
N HIS A 186 -17.49 32.07 4.61
CA HIS A 186 -17.63 32.92 3.44
C HIS A 186 -16.75 34.16 3.64
N GLU A 187 -15.78 34.28 2.72
CA GLU A 187 -14.94 35.44 2.35
C GLU A 187 -14.13 36.19 3.42
#